data_AF-A0A161Y3H3-F1
#
_entry.id   AF-A0A161Y3H3-F1
#
_cell.length_a   1.000
_cell.length_b   1.000
_cell.length_c   1.000
_cell.angle_alpha   90.00
_cell.angle_beta   90.00
_cell.angle_gamma   90.00
#
_symmetry.space_group_name_H-M   'P 1'
#
loop_
_entity.id
_entity.type
_entity.pdbx_description
1 polymer ?
#
loop_
_entity_poly.entity_id
_entity_poly.type
_entity_poly.pdbx_seq_one_letter_code
_entity_poly.pdbx_strand_id
1 'polypeptide(L)'
;MAKLSIALSLVATTVAMSAQAHPLKAASDQYVADTVAWIQSESIQCTAEVPHAMCETSIVKFSDGAFDQNRTDPRQTILVLDSAVDLHTVLRYRSRIKAHLEFDPQTNTFVEGDPEVAISKLGQKLLTELDTFKDPETQAPAFLPSAWLRNLAVAYGSAAPGDTQDHITQEPHFSHGSKVLGYLTQHNPNAEFVVIDTATFLPYLQHREAVCNKDSQTFKSYMQAAAASLTQDVIEQYGVEYINFSGGYNRYHVKQAWQRNECSGNMSNYAASNMLAAMKPYYDAMFEASGVLGFQAAVINADNKDDALDVIDYPNRIRVQPYTSESVDTDVSPTGESGWQQVFKDFSNEFSGHEHIDMYVNFGYGRANFFNQNSTPKMTSDVFGMQYAADWALLSSSWSTPVAVSYAINEQAKLYNETFQIGFAPGLLKEQLLPKACNDAGDYWYVYGISAFMWMGDNMCRIQDPLKYRADQLNTLGYLSL
;
A
#
# COMPACT_ATOMS: atom_id res chain seq x y z
N MET A 1 -42.59 -44.86 40.69
CA MET A 1 -42.50 -44.11 39.42
C MET A 1 -41.09 -43.56 39.30
N ALA A 2 -40.24 -44.20 38.51
CA ALA A 2 -38.88 -43.73 38.25
C ALA A 2 -38.85 -43.16 36.82
N LYS A 3 -38.46 -41.88 36.68
CA LYS A 3 -38.26 -41.24 35.37
C LYS A 3 -36.81 -41.47 34.95
N LEU A 4 -36.63 -42.17 33.83
CA LEU A 4 -35.35 -42.37 33.16
C LEU A 4 -35.20 -41.25 32.12
N SER A 5 -34.22 -40.35 32.30
CA SER A 5 -33.83 -39.37 31.27
C SER A 5 -32.75 -39.97 30.39
N ILE A 6 -33.02 -40.08 29.09
CA ILE A 6 -32.04 -40.46 28.06
C ILE A 6 -31.45 -39.17 27.51
N ALA A 7 -30.15 -38.95 27.75
CA ALA A 7 -29.38 -37.89 27.13
C ALA A 7 -28.86 -38.39 25.77
N LEU A 8 -29.32 -37.77 24.68
CA LEU A 8 -28.74 -37.96 23.34
C LEU A 8 -27.53 -37.03 23.21
N SER A 9 -26.32 -37.59 23.16
CA SER A 9 -25.14 -36.86 22.72
C SER A 9 -25.09 -36.86 21.19
N LEU A 10 -25.33 -35.70 20.57
CA LEU A 10 -24.98 -35.47 19.17
C LEU A 10 -23.46 -35.31 19.09
N VAL A 11 -22.78 -36.31 18.55
CA VAL A 11 -21.39 -36.20 18.12
C VAL A 11 -21.39 -35.50 16.76
N ALA A 12 -21.15 -34.20 16.75
CA ALA A 12 -20.88 -33.46 15.53
C ALA A 12 -19.52 -33.92 14.99
N THR A 13 -19.54 -34.72 13.93
CA THR A 13 -18.35 -35.09 13.17
C THR A 13 -18.02 -33.90 12.28
N THR A 14 -17.05 -33.08 12.70
CA THR A 14 -16.42 -32.08 11.84
C THR A 14 -15.61 -32.82 10.79
N VAL A 15 -16.16 -32.92 9.58
CA VAL A 15 -15.38 -33.31 8.40
C VAL A 15 -14.40 -32.18 8.15
N ALA A 16 -13.12 -32.40 8.44
CA ALA A 16 -12.06 -31.51 8.02
C ALA A 16 -12.05 -31.51 6.49
N MET A 17 -12.63 -30.48 5.87
CA MET A 17 -12.43 -30.22 4.45
C MET A 17 -10.94 -29.94 4.28
N SER A 18 -10.22 -30.82 3.59
CA SER A 18 -8.86 -30.52 3.14
C SER A 18 -8.94 -29.28 2.26
N ALA A 19 -8.25 -28.20 2.63
CA ALA A 19 -8.13 -27.05 1.77
C ALA A 19 -7.58 -27.52 0.42
N GLN A 20 -8.33 -27.27 -0.65
CA GLN A 20 -7.88 -27.60 -1.99
C GLN A 20 -6.80 -26.58 -2.37
N ALA A 21 -5.61 -27.05 -2.73
CA ALA A 21 -4.55 -26.18 -3.22
C ALA A 21 -5.04 -25.36 -4.42
N HIS A 22 -4.60 -24.10 -4.51
CA HIS A 22 -4.95 -23.22 -5.63
C HIS A 22 -4.61 -23.91 -6.98
N PRO A 23 -5.49 -23.88 -7.99
CA PRO A 23 -5.28 -24.57 -9.27
C PRO A 23 -3.92 -24.29 -9.94
N LEU A 24 -3.45 -23.04 -9.85
CA LEU A 24 -2.16 -22.62 -10.42
C LEU A 24 -0.92 -23.11 -9.66
N LYS A 25 -1.05 -23.69 -8.46
CA LYS A 25 0.12 -23.98 -7.62
C LYS A 25 1.07 -24.97 -8.27
N ALA A 26 0.55 -26.03 -8.89
CA ALA A 26 1.38 -27.04 -9.56
C ALA A 26 2.12 -26.46 -10.77
N ALA A 27 1.45 -25.63 -11.57
CA ALA A 27 2.07 -24.93 -12.70
C ALA A 27 3.17 -23.97 -12.24
N SER A 28 2.93 -23.23 -11.15
CA SER A 28 3.94 -22.36 -10.54
C SER A 28 5.16 -23.14 -10.05
N ASP A 29 4.96 -24.27 -9.38
CA ASP A 29 6.06 -25.09 -8.88
C ASP A 29 6.92 -25.65 -10.01
N GLN A 30 6.27 -26.09 -11.10
CA GLN A 30 6.96 -26.56 -12.30
C GLN A 30 7.77 -25.44 -12.94
N TYR A 31 7.17 -24.25 -13.14
CA TYR A 31 7.87 -23.08 -13.68
C TYR A 31 9.11 -22.72 -12.83
N VAL A 32 8.96 -22.69 -11.50
CA VAL A 32 10.07 -22.40 -10.58
C VAL A 32 11.17 -23.46 -10.71
N ALA A 33 10.81 -24.75 -10.71
CA ALA A 33 11.78 -25.84 -10.83
C ALA A 33 12.55 -25.78 -12.16
N ASP A 34 11.85 -25.59 -13.27
CA ASP A 34 12.45 -25.52 -14.62
C ASP A 34 13.38 -24.31 -14.76
N THR A 35 12.95 -23.16 -14.24
CA THR A 35 13.73 -21.93 -14.30
C THR A 35 15.01 -22.04 -13.47
N VAL A 36 14.92 -22.60 -12.26
CA VAL A 36 16.09 -22.85 -11.41
C VAL A 36 17.05 -23.84 -12.08
N ALA A 37 16.52 -24.92 -12.66
CA ALA A 37 17.32 -25.90 -13.39
C ALA A 37 18.04 -25.27 -14.60
N TRP A 38 17.37 -24.40 -15.34
CA TRP A 38 17.95 -23.66 -16.47
C TRP A 38 19.09 -22.73 -16.03
N ILE A 39 18.90 -21.93 -14.97
CA ILE A 39 19.97 -21.07 -14.41
C ILE A 39 21.21 -21.91 -14.07
N GLN A 40 21.00 -23.08 -13.47
CA GLN A 40 22.06 -23.98 -13.07
C GLN A 40 22.74 -24.66 -14.26
N SER A 41 21.97 -25.16 -15.25
CA SER A 41 22.51 -25.88 -16.40
C SER A 41 23.33 -24.97 -17.32
N GLU A 42 22.89 -23.73 -17.50
CA GLU A 42 23.61 -22.71 -18.28
C GLU A 42 24.76 -22.07 -17.48
N SER A 43 24.94 -22.43 -16.20
CA SER A 43 25.97 -21.88 -15.31
C SER A 43 25.95 -20.35 -15.25
N ILE A 44 24.74 -19.75 -15.20
CA ILE A 44 24.57 -18.30 -15.19
C ILE A 44 25.05 -17.75 -13.84
N GLN A 45 26.14 -16.98 -13.86
CA GLN A 45 26.73 -16.35 -12.69
C GLN A 45 27.21 -14.94 -13.06
N CYS A 46 26.42 -13.93 -12.73
CA CYS A 46 26.66 -12.52 -13.00
C CYS A 46 27.50 -11.88 -11.91
N THR A 47 28.65 -12.50 -11.65
CA THR A 47 29.75 -11.94 -10.86
C THR A 47 30.84 -11.47 -11.82
N ALA A 48 31.76 -10.62 -11.36
CA ALA A 48 32.79 -10.02 -12.21
C ALA A 48 33.75 -11.05 -12.88
N GLU A 49 33.71 -12.32 -12.47
CA GLU A 49 34.68 -13.34 -12.84
C GLU A 49 34.21 -14.25 -13.98
N VAL A 50 32.89 -14.34 -14.23
CA VAL A 50 32.32 -15.28 -15.21
C VAL A 50 31.47 -14.52 -16.23
N PRO A 51 31.97 -14.28 -17.46
CA PRO A 51 31.18 -13.64 -18.49
C PRO A 51 30.10 -14.60 -19.00
N HIS A 52 28.84 -14.19 -18.91
CA HIS A 52 27.69 -14.89 -19.49
C HIS A 52 26.76 -13.87 -20.16
N ALA A 53 26.15 -14.21 -21.30
CA ALA A 53 25.32 -13.28 -22.07
C ALA A 53 24.13 -12.73 -21.27
N MET A 54 23.56 -13.55 -20.37
CA MET A 54 22.47 -13.15 -19.47
C MET A 54 22.89 -12.15 -18.37
N CYS A 55 24.19 -11.91 -18.20
CA CYS A 55 24.74 -10.96 -17.24
C CYS A 55 25.02 -9.59 -17.83
N GLU A 56 24.87 -9.44 -19.16
CA GLU A 56 24.90 -8.13 -19.79
C GLU A 56 23.77 -7.27 -19.25
N THR A 57 24.06 -5.99 -19.06
CA THR A 57 23.04 -5.02 -18.66
C THR A 57 22.07 -4.78 -19.80
N SER A 58 20.79 -4.76 -19.45
CA SER A 58 19.68 -4.39 -20.30
C SER A 58 18.99 -3.18 -19.67
N ILE A 59 18.63 -2.21 -20.51
CA ILE A 59 17.82 -1.07 -20.11
C ILE A 59 16.40 -1.37 -20.59
N VAL A 60 15.45 -1.39 -19.66
CA VAL A 60 14.04 -1.64 -19.94
C VAL A 60 13.28 -0.39 -19.59
N LYS A 61 12.39 0.04 -20.48
CA LYS A 61 11.54 1.22 -20.29
C LYS A 61 10.12 0.82 -19.95
N PHE A 62 9.39 1.70 -19.29
CA PHE A 62 7.96 1.53 -19.10
C PHE A 62 7.22 1.33 -20.43
N SER A 63 7.64 2.06 -21.46
CA SER A 63 7.09 1.98 -22.82
C SER A 63 7.43 0.68 -23.58
N ASP A 64 8.38 -0.14 -23.09
CA ASP A 64 8.68 -1.45 -23.69
C ASP A 64 7.61 -2.51 -23.35
N GLY A 65 6.82 -2.27 -22.29
CA GLY A 65 5.70 -3.11 -21.88
C GLY A 65 4.33 -2.46 -22.13
N ALA A 66 3.27 -3.21 -21.91
CA ALA A 66 1.90 -2.73 -22.07
C ALA A 66 1.00 -3.20 -20.93
N PHE A 67 0.04 -2.35 -20.56
CA PHE A 67 -1.07 -2.71 -19.70
C PHE A 67 -1.94 -3.80 -20.36
N ASP A 68 -2.30 -4.84 -19.61
CA ASP A 68 -3.15 -5.95 -20.04
C ASP A 68 -4.43 -6.00 -19.19
N GLN A 69 -5.50 -5.45 -19.74
CA GLN A 69 -6.82 -5.40 -19.10
C GLN A 69 -7.36 -6.80 -18.74
N ASN A 70 -6.91 -7.88 -19.40
CA ASN A 70 -7.38 -9.23 -19.09
C ASN A 70 -6.79 -9.79 -17.79
N ARG A 71 -5.83 -9.09 -17.16
CA ARG A 71 -5.25 -9.42 -15.86
C ARG A 71 -5.93 -8.73 -14.70
N THR A 72 -6.77 -7.74 -14.98
CA THR A 72 -7.23 -6.80 -13.97
C THR A 72 -8.75 -6.71 -13.90
N ASP A 73 -9.24 -6.22 -12.77
CA ASP A 73 -10.61 -5.77 -12.56
C ASP A 73 -10.60 -4.24 -12.58
N PRO A 74 -11.25 -3.58 -13.56
CA PRO A 74 -11.28 -2.12 -13.63
C PRO A 74 -11.99 -1.45 -12.45
N ARG A 75 -12.71 -2.22 -11.62
CA ARG A 75 -13.33 -1.79 -10.36
C ARG A 75 -12.37 -1.91 -9.16
N GLN A 76 -11.07 -1.94 -9.42
CA GLN A 76 -10.00 -1.98 -8.44
C GLN A 76 -8.84 -1.09 -8.92
N THR A 77 -9.15 0.11 -9.40
CA THR A 77 -8.12 1.05 -9.89
C THR A 77 -7.56 1.87 -8.73
N ILE A 78 -6.26 1.71 -8.47
CA ILE A 78 -5.53 2.34 -7.37
C ILE A 78 -4.56 3.38 -7.93
N LEU A 79 -4.70 4.63 -7.51
CA LEU A 79 -3.67 5.66 -7.67
C LEU A 79 -2.68 5.55 -6.51
N VAL A 80 -1.41 5.30 -6.84
CA VAL A 80 -0.31 5.23 -5.88
C VAL A 80 0.55 6.48 -6.01
N LEU A 81 0.65 7.26 -4.93
CA LEU A 81 1.55 8.40 -4.83
C LEU A 81 2.73 8.01 -3.94
N ASP A 82 3.84 7.63 -4.56
CA ASP A 82 5.07 7.26 -3.88
C ASP A 82 6.28 7.52 -4.79
N SER A 83 7.50 7.22 -4.35
CA SER A 83 8.74 7.48 -5.10
C SER A 83 9.59 6.22 -5.25
N ALA A 84 10.42 6.18 -6.29
CA ALA A 84 11.32 5.06 -6.59
C ALA A 84 10.56 3.72 -6.75
N VAL A 85 9.59 3.73 -7.66
CA VAL A 85 8.66 2.62 -7.95
C VAL A 85 9.03 1.87 -9.24
N ASP A 86 10.07 2.33 -9.93
CA ASP A 86 10.39 2.05 -11.32
C ASP A 86 10.54 0.55 -11.62
N LEU A 87 11.27 -0.21 -10.78
CA LEU A 87 11.44 -1.65 -10.99
C LEU A 87 10.10 -2.39 -11.05
N HIS A 88 9.15 -2.02 -10.19
CA HIS A 88 7.83 -2.65 -10.15
C HIS A 88 6.96 -2.20 -11.31
N THR A 89 7.07 -0.93 -11.70
CA THR A 89 6.25 -0.38 -12.77
C THR A 89 6.73 -0.78 -14.16
N VAL A 90 8.04 -0.98 -14.34
CA VAL A 90 8.68 -1.32 -15.63
C VAL A 90 8.75 -2.82 -15.86
N LEU A 91 8.96 -3.64 -14.82
CA LEU A 91 9.18 -5.09 -14.95
C LEU A 91 8.11 -5.93 -14.26
N ARG A 92 8.29 -6.21 -12.96
CA ARG A 92 7.62 -7.33 -12.27
C ARG A 92 6.08 -7.29 -12.32
N TYR A 93 5.49 -6.10 -12.39
CA TYR A 93 4.03 -5.90 -12.42
C TYR A 93 3.57 -4.99 -13.56
N ARG A 94 4.43 -4.80 -14.58
CA ARG A 94 4.22 -3.86 -15.68
C ARG A 94 2.86 -4.02 -16.35
N SER A 95 2.40 -5.26 -16.55
CA SER A 95 1.12 -5.58 -17.19
C SER A 95 -0.11 -5.04 -16.45
N ARG A 96 0.02 -4.63 -15.18
CA ARG A 96 -1.08 -4.09 -14.37
C ARG A 96 -0.99 -2.58 -14.14
N ILE A 97 0.06 -1.92 -14.65
CA ILE A 97 0.23 -0.48 -14.55
C ILE A 97 -0.34 0.21 -15.78
N LYS A 98 -1.42 0.96 -15.61
CA LYS A 98 -2.09 1.72 -16.68
C LYS A 98 -1.26 2.91 -17.14
N ALA A 99 -0.71 3.65 -16.18
CA ALA A 99 0.06 4.85 -16.44
C ALA A 99 1.11 5.07 -15.36
N HIS A 100 2.23 5.67 -15.78
CA HIS A 100 3.26 6.19 -14.91
C HIS A 100 3.37 7.68 -15.18
N LEU A 101 3.13 8.50 -14.16
CA LEU A 101 2.97 9.93 -14.31
C LEU A 101 4.04 10.67 -13.54
N GLU A 102 4.54 11.73 -14.15
CA GLU A 102 5.49 12.67 -13.58
C GLU A 102 4.87 14.06 -13.53
N PHE A 103 5.31 14.89 -12.59
CA PHE A 103 4.88 16.28 -12.52
C PHE A 103 5.79 17.18 -13.34
N ASP A 104 5.21 17.92 -14.30
CA ASP A 104 5.90 18.97 -15.04
C ASP A 104 5.72 20.32 -14.32
N PRO A 105 6.80 20.89 -13.73
CA PRO A 105 6.71 22.16 -13.02
C PRO A 105 6.57 23.39 -13.94
N GLN A 106 6.76 23.23 -15.26
CA GLN A 106 6.58 24.33 -16.22
C GLN A 106 5.10 24.55 -16.53
N THR A 107 4.35 23.47 -16.71
CA THR A 107 2.90 23.50 -16.97
C THR A 107 2.08 23.41 -15.68
N ASN A 108 2.68 22.93 -14.59
CA ASN A 108 2.01 22.56 -13.34
C ASN A 108 0.98 21.45 -13.53
N THR A 109 1.29 20.48 -14.38
CA THR A 109 0.39 19.35 -14.72
C THR A 109 1.11 18.01 -14.55
N PHE A 110 0.34 16.94 -14.43
CA PHE A 110 0.86 15.58 -14.50
C PHE A 110 0.90 15.14 -15.97
N VAL A 111 2.00 14.52 -16.38
CA VAL A 111 2.23 14.04 -17.74
C VAL A 111 2.75 12.61 -17.71
N GLU A 112 2.55 11.86 -18.80
CA GLU A 112 3.11 10.50 -18.93
C GLU A 112 4.64 10.54 -18.83
N GLY A 113 5.17 9.77 -17.89
CA GLY A 113 6.59 9.45 -17.76
C GLY A 113 6.94 8.14 -18.48
N ASP A 114 8.22 7.94 -18.70
CA ASP A 114 8.76 6.70 -19.27
C ASP A 114 10.00 6.26 -18.47
N PRO A 115 9.81 5.87 -17.19
CA PRO A 115 10.94 5.47 -16.35
C PRO A 115 11.64 4.26 -16.96
N GLU A 116 12.94 4.18 -16.70
CA GLU A 116 13.78 3.09 -17.19
C GLU A 116 14.57 2.46 -16.06
N VAL A 117 14.83 1.16 -16.19
CA VAL A 117 15.59 0.38 -15.22
C VAL A 117 16.70 -0.37 -15.94
N ALA A 118 17.92 -0.23 -15.44
CA ALA A 118 19.07 -0.97 -15.90
C ALA A 118 19.32 -2.19 -15.00
N ILE A 119 19.15 -3.39 -15.53
CA ILE A 119 19.25 -4.67 -14.81
C ILE A 119 19.95 -5.71 -15.69
N SER A 120 20.40 -6.85 -15.14
CA SER A 120 20.88 -7.94 -15.98
C SER A 120 19.78 -8.46 -16.94
N LYS A 121 20.18 -8.99 -18.10
CA LYS A 121 19.26 -9.71 -19.01
C LYS A 121 18.55 -10.88 -18.31
N LEU A 122 19.17 -11.49 -17.30
CA LEU A 122 18.54 -12.50 -16.45
C LEU A 122 17.36 -11.87 -15.68
N GLY A 123 17.60 -10.76 -14.99
CA GLY A 123 16.56 -10.02 -14.26
C GLY A 123 15.41 -9.58 -15.15
N GLN A 124 15.71 -8.98 -16.31
CA GLN A 124 14.70 -8.63 -17.30
C GLN A 124 13.85 -9.85 -17.69
N LYS A 125 14.48 -10.95 -18.12
CA LYS A 125 13.77 -12.15 -18.56
C LYS A 125 12.85 -12.69 -17.47
N LEU A 126 13.37 -12.90 -16.27
CA LEU A 126 12.62 -13.52 -15.18
C LEU A 126 11.44 -12.65 -14.73
N LEU A 127 11.68 -11.36 -14.53
CA LEU A 127 10.63 -10.46 -14.04
C LEU A 127 9.54 -10.23 -15.09
N THR A 128 9.88 -10.16 -16.37
CA THR A 128 8.90 -10.11 -17.47
C THR A 128 8.11 -11.41 -17.58
N GLU A 129 8.73 -12.58 -17.43
CA GLU A 129 8.02 -13.87 -17.48
C GLU A 129 7.08 -14.06 -16.29
N LEU A 130 7.47 -13.59 -15.11
CA LEU A 130 6.61 -13.58 -13.92
C LEU A 130 5.43 -12.60 -14.05
N ASP A 131 5.63 -11.45 -14.69
CA ASP A 131 4.57 -10.48 -14.98
C ASP A 131 3.59 -11.01 -16.02
N THR A 132 4.11 -11.63 -17.08
CA THR A 132 3.33 -12.10 -18.24
C THR A 132 2.93 -13.58 -18.15
N PHE A 133 3.07 -14.20 -16.96
CA PHE A 133 2.76 -15.60 -16.74
C PHE A 133 1.33 -15.94 -17.18
N LYS A 134 1.17 -17.11 -17.81
CA LYS A 134 -0.11 -17.64 -18.24
C LYS A 134 -0.33 -19.01 -17.65
N ASP A 135 -1.56 -19.30 -17.29
CA ASP A 135 -1.96 -20.64 -16.91
C ASP A 135 -1.69 -21.61 -18.09
N PRO A 136 -0.88 -22.66 -17.92
CA PRO A 136 -0.57 -23.57 -19.01
C PRO A 136 -1.81 -24.33 -19.53
N GLU A 137 -2.83 -24.55 -18.72
CA GLU A 137 -4.03 -25.28 -19.11
C GLU A 137 -5.01 -24.41 -19.90
N THR A 138 -5.29 -23.20 -19.40
CA THR A 138 -6.29 -22.30 -19.99
C THR A 138 -5.70 -21.28 -20.95
N GLN A 139 -4.38 -21.07 -20.90
CA GLN A 139 -3.66 -19.98 -21.58
C GLN A 139 -4.13 -18.57 -21.17
N ALA A 140 -4.95 -18.47 -20.12
CA ALA A 140 -5.40 -17.21 -19.56
C ALA A 140 -4.25 -16.53 -18.79
N PRO A 141 -4.23 -15.20 -18.73
CA PRO A 141 -3.33 -14.48 -17.84
C PRO A 141 -3.50 -14.96 -16.39
N ALA A 142 -2.38 -15.15 -15.70
CA ALA A 142 -2.35 -15.69 -14.35
C ALA A 142 -1.35 -14.91 -13.48
N PHE A 143 -1.63 -14.83 -12.18
CA PHE A 143 -0.77 -14.18 -11.19
C PHE A 143 0.03 -15.23 -10.41
N LEU A 144 1.35 -15.03 -10.32
CA LEU A 144 2.22 -15.82 -9.47
C LEU A 144 2.56 -15.01 -8.19
N PRO A 145 2.05 -15.38 -7.02
CA PRO A 145 2.35 -14.68 -5.78
C PRO A 145 3.78 -14.92 -5.33
N SER A 146 4.38 -13.93 -4.68
CA SER A 146 5.75 -14.03 -4.15
C SER A 146 5.93 -15.21 -3.18
N ALA A 147 4.86 -15.63 -2.51
CA ALA A 147 4.86 -16.76 -1.58
C ALA A 147 5.26 -18.09 -2.23
N TRP A 148 5.10 -18.23 -3.55
CA TRP A 148 5.41 -19.46 -4.28
C TRP A 148 6.79 -19.42 -4.96
N LEU A 149 7.48 -18.28 -4.92
CA LEU A 149 8.66 -18.02 -5.76
C LEU A 149 9.99 -18.08 -4.98
N ARG A 150 9.97 -18.46 -3.70
CA ARG A 150 11.17 -18.41 -2.83
C ARG A 150 12.40 -19.12 -3.41
N ASN A 151 12.23 -20.32 -3.97
CA ASN A 151 13.34 -21.07 -4.54
C ASN A 151 13.95 -20.37 -5.76
N LEU A 152 13.10 -19.76 -6.59
CA LEU A 152 13.54 -18.93 -7.70
C LEU A 152 14.27 -17.68 -7.19
N ALA A 153 13.75 -17.01 -6.16
CA ALA A 153 14.39 -15.83 -5.57
C ALA A 153 15.82 -16.14 -5.07
N VAL A 154 16.02 -17.28 -4.41
CA VAL A 154 17.35 -17.71 -3.92
C VAL A 154 18.30 -17.99 -5.09
N ALA A 155 17.83 -18.71 -6.12
CA ALA A 155 18.65 -19.01 -7.29
C ALA A 155 19.02 -17.74 -8.06
N TYR A 156 18.06 -16.86 -8.29
CA TYR A 156 18.26 -15.57 -8.95
C TYR A 156 19.20 -14.66 -8.16
N GLY A 157 18.96 -14.45 -6.87
CA GLY A 157 19.81 -13.59 -6.03
C GLY A 157 21.25 -14.10 -5.92
N SER A 158 21.45 -15.43 -6.02
CA SER A 158 22.79 -16.02 -6.10
C SER A 158 23.43 -15.83 -7.48
N ALA A 159 22.65 -15.97 -8.56
CA ALA A 159 23.13 -15.84 -9.93
C ALA A 159 23.38 -14.38 -10.33
N ALA A 160 22.61 -13.41 -9.85
CA ALA A 160 22.73 -12.00 -10.19
C ALA A 160 22.61 -11.09 -8.96
N PRO A 161 23.59 -11.12 -8.03
CA PRO A 161 23.55 -10.30 -6.82
C PRO A 161 23.61 -8.80 -7.09
N GLY A 162 24.17 -8.38 -8.24
CA GLY A 162 24.25 -6.99 -8.67
C GLY A 162 22.90 -6.34 -8.97
N ASP A 163 21.89 -7.14 -9.33
CA ASP A 163 20.56 -6.65 -9.72
C ASP A 163 19.77 -6.04 -8.54
N THR A 164 20.32 -6.02 -7.32
CA THR A 164 19.73 -5.32 -6.17
C THR A 164 19.76 -3.79 -6.31
N GLN A 165 20.54 -3.29 -7.27
CA GLN A 165 20.68 -1.87 -7.60
C GLN A 165 20.57 -1.70 -9.11
N ASP A 166 20.18 -0.49 -9.52
CA ASP A 166 20.22 -0.12 -10.92
C ASP A 166 21.67 -0.11 -11.43
N HIS A 167 21.94 -0.80 -12.54
CA HIS A 167 23.29 -0.97 -13.07
C HIS A 167 23.92 0.33 -13.60
N ILE A 168 23.13 1.37 -13.87
CA ILE A 168 23.61 2.66 -14.36
C ILE A 168 23.68 3.67 -13.23
N THR A 169 22.58 3.89 -12.50
CA THR A 169 22.52 4.92 -11.44
C THR A 169 23.16 4.46 -10.13
N GLN A 170 23.31 3.14 -9.95
CA GLN A 170 23.75 2.50 -8.70
C GLN A 170 22.79 2.75 -7.52
N GLU A 171 21.57 3.22 -7.81
CA GLU A 171 20.56 3.40 -6.79
C GLU A 171 19.94 2.05 -6.42
N PRO A 172 19.76 1.74 -5.12
CA PRO A 172 19.06 0.53 -4.71
C PRO A 172 17.62 0.51 -5.20
N HIS A 173 17.19 -0.61 -5.78
CA HIS A 173 15.77 -0.79 -6.12
C HIS A 173 14.89 -0.91 -4.88
N PHE A 174 15.49 -1.25 -3.74
CA PHE A 174 14.78 -1.26 -2.45
C PHE A 174 14.57 0.19 -1.99
N SER A 175 13.32 0.61 -1.99
CA SER A 175 12.93 1.98 -1.67
C SER A 175 11.64 2.00 -0.84
N HIS A 176 11.15 3.21 -0.58
CA HIS A 176 9.85 3.39 0.03
C HIS A 176 8.72 2.95 -0.92
N GLY A 177 8.70 3.45 -2.16
CA GLY A 177 7.68 3.09 -3.12
C GLY A 177 7.70 1.63 -3.54
N SER A 178 8.87 0.99 -3.64
CA SER A 178 8.95 -0.44 -3.94
C SER A 178 8.27 -1.29 -2.85
N LYS A 179 8.27 -0.84 -1.58
CA LYS A 179 7.53 -1.51 -0.52
C LYS A 179 6.03 -1.27 -0.59
N VAL A 180 5.62 -0.03 -0.82
CA VAL A 180 4.19 0.34 -0.88
C VAL A 180 3.53 -0.31 -2.10
N LEU A 181 4.07 -0.08 -3.29
CA LEU A 181 3.56 -0.66 -4.52
C LEU A 181 3.71 -2.19 -4.52
N GLY A 182 4.82 -2.72 -4.03
CA GLY A 182 5.04 -4.17 -3.87
C GLY A 182 3.98 -4.83 -2.99
N TYR A 183 3.61 -4.20 -1.87
CA TYR A 183 2.52 -4.71 -1.02
C TYR A 183 1.19 -4.68 -1.78
N LEU A 184 0.81 -3.53 -2.35
CA LEU A 184 -0.49 -3.38 -3.03
C LEU A 184 -0.64 -4.35 -4.20
N THR A 185 0.39 -4.49 -5.03
CA THR A 185 0.41 -5.39 -6.20
C THR A 185 0.37 -6.86 -5.83
N GLN A 186 0.88 -7.24 -4.66
CA GLN A 186 0.83 -8.61 -4.15
C GLN A 186 -0.50 -8.95 -3.49
N HIS A 187 -1.01 -8.05 -2.65
CA HIS A 187 -2.24 -8.26 -1.88
C HIS A 187 -3.53 -7.99 -2.67
N ASN A 188 -3.40 -7.35 -3.85
CA ASN A 188 -4.49 -7.12 -4.79
C ASN A 188 -4.12 -7.65 -6.20
N PRO A 189 -4.15 -8.98 -6.42
CA PRO A 189 -3.71 -9.60 -7.67
C PRO A 189 -4.39 -9.06 -8.93
N ASN A 190 -5.66 -8.66 -8.81
CA ASN A 190 -6.49 -8.18 -9.92
C ASN A 190 -6.58 -6.64 -10.00
N ALA A 191 -5.88 -5.88 -9.15
CA ALA A 191 -5.98 -4.42 -9.19
C ALA A 191 -5.28 -3.80 -10.41
N GLU A 192 -5.82 -2.66 -10.85
CA GLU A 192 -5.20 -1.76 -11.81
C GLU A 192 -4.42 -0.68 -11.06
N PHE A 193 -3.27 -0.27 -11.59
CA PHE A 193 -2.43 0.73 -10.94
C PHE A 193 -2.19 1.93 -11.84
N VAL A 194 -2.39 3.12 -11.28
CA VAL A 194 -1.92 4.39 -11.81
C VAL A 194 -0.89 4.90 -10.82
N VAL A 195 0.26 5.34 -11.30
CA VAL A 195 1.37 5.71 -10.41
C VAL A 195 1.78 7.15 -10.69
N ILE A 196 1.88 7.97 -9.65
CA ILE A 196 2.55 9.27 -9.70
C ILE A 196 3.88 9.13 -8.98
N ASP A 197 4.98 9.38 -9.67
CA ASP A 197 6.30 9.46 -9.03
C ASP A 197 6.43 10.78 -8.27
N THR A 198 6.28 10.69 -6.95
CA THR A 198 6.41 11.84 -6.04
C THR A 198 7.82 12.40 -5.94
N ALA A 199 8.86 11.71 -6.44
CA ALA A 199 10.19 12.31 -6.60
C ALA A 199 10.17 13.47 -7.60
N THR A 200 9.26 13.44 -8.57
CA THR A 200 9.02 14.54 -9.50
C THR A 200 8.05 15.60 -8.97
N PHE A 201 7.30 15.33 -7.89
CA PHE A 201 6.37 16.29 -7.29
C PHE A 201 6.92 16.86 -5.97
N LEU A 202 7.86 17.80 -6.10
CA LEU A 202 8.51 18.50 -5.00
C LEU A 202 8.11 19.98 -5.02
N PRO A 203 6.82 20.31 -4.78
CA PRO A 203 6.25 21.59 -5.17
C PRO A 203 6.97 22.79 -4.53
N TYR A 204 7.38 22.68 -3.27
CA TYR A 204 8.11 23.75 -2.59
C TYR A 204 9.55 23.97 -3.11
N LEU A 205 10.19 22.93 -3.67
CA LEU A 205 11.52 23.06 -4.29
C LEU A 205 11.39 23.58 -5.73
N GLN A 206 10.42 23.08 -6.47
CA GLN A 206 10.21 23.41 -7.88
C GLN A 206 9.71 24.84 -8.08
N HIS A 207 8.85 25.34 -7.20
CA HIS A 207 8.34 26.71 -7.25
C HIS A 207 9.17 27.67 -6.38
N ARG A 208 10.49 27.62 -6.57
CA ARG A 208 11.49 28.36 -5.77
C ARG A 208 11.16 29.83 -5.58
N GLU A 209 10.79 30.55 -6.64
CA GLU A 209 10.53 31.99 -6.57
C GLU A 209 9.36 32.32 -5.64
N ALA A 210 8.22 31.63 -5.80
CA ALA A 210 7.06 31.82 -4.95
C ALA A 210 7.39 31.49 -3.48
N VAL A 211 8.13 30.40 -3.25
CA VAL A 211 8.58 30.04 -1.89
C VAL A 211 9.51 31.10 -1.32
N CYS A 212 10.56 31.53 -2.02
CA CYS A 212 11.53 32.53 -1.55
C CYS A 212 10.93 33.93 -1.34
N ASN A 213 9.91 34.29 -2.13
CA ASN A 213 9.17 35.53 -1.96
C ASN A 213 8.05 35.42 -0.91
N LYS A 214 7.81 34.22 -0.34
CA LYS A 214 6.70 33.93 0.57
C LYS A 214 5.34 34.24 -0.04
N ASP A 215 5.24 34.13 -1.36
CA ASP A 215 4.04 34.42 -2.13
C ASP A 215 3.13 33.18 -2.17
N SER A 216 2.38 33.01 -1.08
CA SER A 216 1.42 31.90 -0.96
C SER A 216 0.29 31.97 -1.97
N GLN A 217 0.00 33.15 -2.53
CA GLN A 217 -1.10 33.29 -3.48
C GLN A 217 -0.67 32.77 -4.86
N THR A 218 0.52 33.14 -5.33
CA THR A 218 1.08 32.58 -6.58
C THR A 218 1.28 31.08 -6.45
N PHE A 219 1.83 30.60 -5.34
CA PHE A 219 1.99 29.16 -5.12
C PHE A 219 0.65 28.41 -5.07
N LYS A 220 -0.38 29.00 -4.45
CA LYS A 220 -1.74 28.43 -4.47
C LYS A 220 -2.25 28.26 -5.89
N SER A 221 -1.99 29.22 -6.79
CA SER A 221 -2.37 29.10 -8.20
C SER A 221 -1.66 27.95 -8.92
N TYR A 222 -0.37 27.68 -8.62
CA TYR A 222 0.31 26.49 -9.12
C TYR A 222 -0.36 25.20 -8.61
N MET A 223 -0.72 25.16 -7.32
CA MET A 223 -1.38 23.98 -6.75
C MET A 223 -2.82 23.80 -7.22
N GLN A 224 -3.50 24.87 -7.65
CA GLN A 224 -4.80 24.78 -8.33
C GLN A 224 -4.67 24.17 -9.72
N ALA A 225 -3.61 24.50 -10.47
CA ALA A 225 -3.33 23.86 -11.75
C ALA A 225 -2.98 22.37 -11.59
N ALA A 226 -2.10 22.05 -10.63
CA ALA A 226 -1.77 20.66 -10.30
C ALA A 226 -3.00 19.87 -9.85
N ALA A 227 -3.87 20.47 -9.04
CA ALA A 227 -5.13 19.86 -8.62
C ALA A 227 -6.08 19.59 -9.79
N ALA A 228 -6.23 20.56 -10.72
CA ALA A 228 -7.07 20.38 -11.90
C ALA A 228 -6.56 19.23 -12.79
N SER A 229 -5.24 19.15 -12.99
CA SER A 229 -4.62 18.06 -13.73
C SER A 229 -4.75 16.71 -13.02
N LEU A 230 -4.55 16.66 -11.70
CA LEU A 230 -4.77 15.45 -10.91
C LEU A 230 -6.20 14.94 -11.05
N THR A 231 -7.19 15.83 -11.03
CA THR A 231 -8.59 15.43 -11.21
C THR A 231 -8.84 14.94 -12.64
N GLN A 232 -8.52 15.74 -13.65
CA GLN A 232 -8.92 15.48 -15.04
C GLN A 232 -8.03 14.44 -15.72
N ASP A 233 -6.72 14.65 -15.68
CA ASP A 233 -5.74 13.89 -16.46
C ASP A 233 -5.31 12.59 -15.74
N VAL A 234 -5.67 12.44 -14.46
CA VAL A 234 -5.30 11.26 -13.65
C VAL A 234 -6.52 10.53 -13.11
N ILE A 235 -7.26 11.13 -12.18
CA ILE A 235 -8.35 10.45 -11.48
C ILE A 235 -9.48 10.09 -12.45
N GLU A 236 -9.99 11.06 -13.21
CA GLU A 236 -11.08 10.86 -14.16
C GLU A 236 -10.63 10.07 -15.38
N GLN A 237 -9.48 10.42 -15.98
CA GLN A 237 -8.93 9.75 -17.17
C GLN A 237 -8.73 8.25 -16.96
N TYR A 238 -8.21 7.84 -15.79
CA TYR A 238 -7.90 6.45 -15.52
C TYR A 238 -8.95 5.71 -14.70
N GLY A 239 -10.03 6.40 -14.27
CA GLY A 239 -11.11 5.80 -13.49
C GLY A 239 -10.63 5.32 -12.13
N VAL A 240 -9.84 6.14 -11.43
CA VAL A 240 -9.32 5.82 -10.10
C VAL A 240 -10.47 5.72 -9.10
N GLU A 241 -10.49 4.65 -8.30
CA GLU A 241 -11.46 4.45 -7.19
C GLU A 241 -10.79 4.54 -5.82
N TYR A 242 -9.49 4.19 -5.75
CA TYR A 242 -8.72 4.18 -4.52
C TYR A 242 -7.48 5.06 -4.66
N ILE A 243 -7.15 5.85 -3.64
CA ILE A 243 -5.88 6.56 -3.56
C ILE A 243 -5.06 6.00 -2.39
N ASN A 244 -3.83 5.58 -2.66
CA ASN A 244 -2.83 5.32 -1.63
C ASN A 244 -1.82 6.48 -1.60
N PHE A 245 -1.91 7.33 -0.57
CA PHE A 245 -0.92 8.37 -0.30
C PHE A 245 -0.14 8.04 0.98
N SER A 246 1.01 7.40 0.82
CA SER A 246 1.86 6.99 1.94
C SER A 246 2.75 8.12 2.51
N GLY A 247 2.27 9.37 2.44
CA GLY A 247 3.00 10.55 2.88
C GLY A 247 2.09 11.73 3.24
N GLY A 248 2.69 12.92 3.29
CA GLY A 248 1.98 14.17 3.59
C GLY A 248 2.91 15.37 3.59
N TYR A 249 2.34 16.58 3.48
CA TYR A 249 3.08 17.83 3.63
C TYR A 249 2.73 18.51 4.93
N ASN A 250 3.74 19.11 5.56
CA ASN A 250 3.61 19.83 6.81
C ASN A 250 4.54 21.04 6.81
N ARG A 251 4.50 21.85 7.88
CA ARG A 251 5.27 23.09 7.97
C ARG A 251 6.78 22.87 7.92
N TYR A 252 7.26 21.72 8.40
CA TYR A 252 8.67 21.35 8.33
C TYR A 252 9.13 21.23 6.87
N HIS A 253 8.34 20.61 6.00
CA HIS A 253 8.65 20.49 4.56
C HIS A 253 8.83 21.87 3.90
N VAL A 254 7.97 22.85 4.21
CA VAL A 254 8.11 24.22 3.70
C VAL A 254 9.43 24.86 4.12
N LYS A 255 9.80 24.73 5.41
CA LYS A 255 11.04 25.30 5.94
C LYS A 255 12.29 24.63 5.37
N GLN A 256 12.26 23.31 5.22
CA GLN A 256 13.32 22.56 4.57
C GLN A 256 13.51 23.01 3.13
N ALA A 257 12.42 23.14 2.37
CA ALA A 257 12.49 23.63 0.99
C ALA A 257 13.01 25.06 0.90
N TRP A 258 12.57 25.97 1.79
CA TRP A 258 13.12 27.33 1.88
C TRP A 258 14.64 27.35 2.09
N GLN A 259 15.15 26.49 2.98
CA GLN A 259 16.59 26.36 3.24
C GLN A 259 17.33 25.80 2.02
N ARG A 260 16.82 24.72 1.42
CA ARG A 260 17.42 24.09 0.22
C ARG A 260 17.40 25.00 -1.01
N ASN A 261 16.43 25.88 -1.11
CA ASN A 261 16.32 26.89 -2.17
C ASN A 261 17.25 28.10 -1.96
N GLU A 262 18.00 28.13 -0.85
CA GLU A 262 18.93 29.21 -0.48
C GLU A 262 18.25 30.58 -0.43
N CYS A 263 16.99 30.62 0.01
CA CYS A 263 16.22 31.86 0.09
C CYS A 263 16.81 32.81 1.16
N SER A 264 16.86 34.11 0.85
CA SER A 264 17.44 35.12 1.75
C SER A 264 16.54 35.42 2.97
N GLY A 265 17.13 35.55 4.15
CA GLY A 265 16.43 35.91 5.39
C GLY A 265 15.83 34.71 6.12
N ASN A 266 14.73 34.92 6.85
CA ASN A 266 14.10 33.87 7.66
C ASN A 266 12.68 33.54 7.16
N MET A 267 12.32 32.26 7.27
CA MET A 267 10.96 31.75 7.09
C MET A 267 10.25 31.72 8.44
N SER A 268 9.32 32.66 8.67
CA SER A 268 8.53 32.67 9.90
C SER A 268 7.52 31.52 9.91
N ASN A 269 7.10 31.12 11.12
CA ASN A 269 6.05 30.12 11.29
C ASN A 269 4.76 30.48 10.56
N TYR A 270 4.35 31.76 10.62
CA TYR A 270 3.16 32.26 9.95
C TYR A 270 3.26 32.13 8.42
N ALA A 271 4.38 32.56 7.83
CA ALA A 271 4.59 32.45 6.39
C ALA A 271 4.64 30.98 5.95
N ALA A 272 5.31 30.11 6.72
CA ALA A 272 5.36 28.68 6.42
C ALA A 272 3.97 28.02 6.49
N SER A 273 3.14 28.39 7.46
CA SER A 273 1.76 27.89 7.56
C SER A 273 0.88 28.40 6.41
N ASN A 274 1.01 29.66 5.98
CA ASN A 274 0.31 30.17 4.79
C ASN A 274 0.73 29.43 3.51
N MET A 275 2.02 29.12 3.39
CA MET A 275 2.54 28.31 2.29
C MET A 275 2.01 26.88 2.31
N LEU A 276 1.97 26.25 3.49
CA LEU A 276 1.39 24.92 3.64
C LEU A 276 -0.09 24.90 3.24
N ALA A 277 -0.87 25.89 3.71
CA ALA A 277 -2.29 26.00 3.39
C ALA A 277 -2.56 26.20 1.89
N ALA A 278 -1.59 26.73 1.14
CA ALA A 278 -1.70 26.88 -0.31
C ALA A 278 -1.66 25.53 -1.08
N MET A 279 -1.24 24.43 -0.44
CA MET A 279 -1.39 23.06 -0.97
C MET A 279 -2.81 22.50 -0.89
N LYS A 280 -3.72 23.13 -0.14
CA LYS A 280 -5.08 22.61 0.08
C LYS A 280 -5.79 22.17 -1.22
N PRO A 281 -5.75 22.93 -2.35
CA PRO A 281 -6.40 22.50 -3.59
C PRO A 281 -5.97 21.10 -4.07
N TYR A 282 -4.70 20.74 -3.87
CA TYR A 282 -4.17 19.42 -4.23
C TYR A 282 -4.76 18.31 -3.35
N TYR A 283 -4.94 18.58 -2.04
CA TYR A 283 -5.62 17.66 -1.13
C TYR A 283 -7.12 17.56 -1.43
N ASP A 284 -7.77 18.67 -1.78
CA ASP A 284 -9.17 18.69 -2.20
C ASP A 284 -9.37 17.78 -3.41
N ALA A 285 -8.49 17.85 -4.41
CA ALA A 285 -8.55 16.99 -5.59
C ALA A 285 -8.44 15.48 -5.27
N MET A 286 -7.66 15.10 -4.25
CA MET A 286 -7.57 13.69 -3.82
C MET A 286 -8.75 13.24 -2.96
N PHE A 287 -9.21 14.08 -2.04
CA PHE A 287 -10.03 13.63 -0.91
C PHE A 287 -11.47 14.18 -0.91
N GLU A 288 -11.80 15.07 -1.85
CA GLU A 288 -13.18 15.50 -2.14
C GLU A 288 -13.72 14.89 -3.45
N ALA A 289 -12.88 14.21 -4.24
CA ALA A 289 -13.28 13.63 -5.51
C ALA A 289 -14.44 12.64 -5.34
N SER A 290 -15.50 12.82 -6.13
CA SER A 290 -16.65 11.92 -6.14
C SER A 290 -16.26 10.57 -6.74
N GLY A 291 -16.59 9.47 -6.06
CA GLY A 291 -16.27 8.12 -6.55
C GLY A 291 -14.84 7.68 -6.26
N VAL A 292 -14.13 8.37 -5.36
CA VAL A 292 -12.81 7.96 -4.87
C VAL A 292 -12.88 7.77 -3.36
N LEU A 293 -12.13 6.81 -2.81
CA LEU A 293 -11.79 6.75 -1.39
C LEU A 293 -10.27 6.79 -1.22
N GLY A 294 -9.77 7.86 -0.59
CA GLY A 294 -8.35 8.06 -0.36
C GLY A 294 -7.90 7.59 1.01
N PHE A 295 -6.71 7.00 1.05
CA PHE A 295 -6.04 6.51 2.23
C PHE A 295 -4.73 7.28 2.39
N GLN A 296 -4.54 7.92 3.53
CA GLN A 296 -3.37 8.73 3.82
C GLN A 296 -2.62 8.17 5.02
N ALA A 297 -1.28 8.15 4.97
CA ALA A 297 -0.47 7.95 6.16
C ALA A 297 -0.77 9.05 7.19
N ALA A 298 -1.19 8.67 8.40
CA ALA A 298 -1.49 9.62 9.46
C ALA A 298 -0.24 10.19 10.13
N VAL A 299 -0.42 11.34 10.79
CA VAL A 299 0.58 11.96 11.68
C VAL A 299 0.07 11.87 13.12
N ILE A 300 0.89 11.29 14.00
CA ILE A 300 0.61 11.23 15.44
C ILE A 300 0.71 12.65 16.02
N ASN A 301 -0.27 13.04 16.85
CA ASN A 301 -0.36 14.39 17.43
C ASN A 301 -0.44 15.51 16.37
N ALA A 302 -1.03 15.23 15.20
CA ALA A 302 -1.25 16.24 14.17
C ALA A 302 -1.95 17.48 14.77
N ASP A 303 -1.51 18.68 14.38
CA ASP A 303 -2.15 19.91 14.81
C ASP A 303 -2.31 20.94 13.69
N ASN A 304 -3.15 21.95 13.93
CA ASN A 304 -3.44 23.02 12.96
C ASN A 304 -2.23 23.93 12.65
N LYS A 305 -1.14 23.85 13.41
CA LYS A 305 0.03 24.74 13.27
C LYS A 305 1.08 24.11 12.37
N ASP A 306 1.37 22.84 12.60
CA ASP A 306 2.42 22.09 11.91
C ASP A 306 1.86 21.20 10.79
N ASP A 307 0.69 20.58 11.00
CA ASP A 307 0.12 19.55 10.12
C ASP A 307 -1.28 19.94 9.63
N ALA A 308 -1.44 21.22 9.24
CA ALA A 308 -2.73 21.82 8.90
C ALA A 308 -3.50 21.08 7.78
N LEU A 309 -2.83 20.29 6.92
CA LEU A 309 -3.47 19.48 5.88
C LEU A 309 -3.98 18.13 6.40
N ASP A 310 -3.30 17.57 7.42
CA ASP A 310 -3.67 16.31 8.07
C ASP A 310 -4.90 16.48 8.96
N VAL A 311 -5.11 17.66 9.54
CA VAL A 311 -6.25 17.91 10.45
C VAL A 311 -7.57 18.25 9.75
N ILE A 312 -7.56 18.57 8.45
CA ILE A 312 -8.79 18.88 7.67
C ILE A 312 -9.68 17.64 7.60
N ASP A 313 -10.95 17.71 7.96
CA ASP A 313 -11.84 16.56 7.74
C ASP A 313 -12.27 16.51 6.27
N TYR A 314 -12.05 15.36 5.62
CA TYR A 314 -12.45 15.11 4.24
C TYR A 314 -13.40 13.92 4.18
N PRO A 315 -14.51 14.01 3.44
CA PRO A 315 -15.51 12.94 3.39
C PRO A 315 -14.90 11.63 2.86
N ASN A 316 -14.06 11.72 1.83
CA ASN A 316 -13.49 10.56 1.15
C ASN A 316 -12.02 10.30 1.54
N ARG A 317 -11.65 10.57 2.80
CA ARG A 317 -10.33 10.24 3.35
C ARG A 317 -10.39 9.32 4.55
N ILE A 318 -9.41 8.41 4.65
CA ILE A 318 -9.08 7.64 5.85
C ILE A 318 -7.60 7.84 6.16
N ARG A 319 -7.28 8.43 7.32
CA ARG A 319 -5.92 8.55 7.86
C ARG A 319 -5.58 7.31 8.67
N VAL A 320 -4.52 6.62 8.26
CA VAL A 320 -4.16 5.29 8.76
C VAL A 320 -2.87 5.35 9.58
N GLN A 321 -2.90 4.71 10.75
CA GLN A 321 -1.75 4.55 11.64
C GLN A 321 -1.56 3.06 11.98
N PRO A 322 -0.33 2.53 12.03
CA PRO A 322 -0.10 1.19 12.57
C PRO A 322 -0.21 1.19 14.10
N TYR A 323 -0.66 0.07 14.64
CA TYR A 323 -0.35 -0.36 16.00
C TYR A 323 0.22 -1.77 15.99
N THR A 324 0.67 -2.26 17.14
CA THR A 324 1.07 -3.65 17.30
C THR A 324 0.56 -4.25 18.60
N SER A 325 0.12 -5.50 18.52
CA SER A 325 -0.11 -6.37 19.67
C SER A 325 1.08 -7.30 19.96
N GLU A 326 2.24 -7.02 19.35
CA GLU A 326 3.46 -7.83 19.40
C GLU A 326 3.21 -9.30 19.03
N SER A 327 3.42 -10.23 19.96
CA SER A 327 3.18 -11.65 19.77
C SER A 327 1.78 -12.12 20.17
N VAL A 328 0.89 -11.19 20.51
CA VAL A 328 -0.47 -11.51 20.98
C VAL A 328 -1.44 -11.43 19.82
N ASP A 329 -2.20 -12.49 19.57
CA ASP A 329 -3.36 -12.44 18.67
C ASP A 329 -4.47 -11.62 19.34
N THR A 330 -5.00 -10.62 18.65
CA THR A 330 -6.07 -9.79 19.21
C THR A 330 -7.40 -10.51 19.12
N ASP A 331 -8.36 -10.16 19.98
CA ASP A 331 -9.77 -10.58 19.86
C ASP A 331 -10.63 -9.55 19.12
N VAL A 332 -10.00 -8.56 18.47
CA VAL A 332 -10.70 -7.54 17.67
C VAL A 332 -11.49 -8.22 16.56
N SER A 333 -12.77 -7.90 16.41
CA SER A 333 -13.65 -8.44 15.35
C SER A 333 -13.29 -7.89 13.96
N PRO A 334 -13.78 -8.48 12.84
CA PRO A 334 -13.39 -8.08 11.49
C PRO A 334 -13.56 -6.59 11.14
N THR A 335 -14.53 -5.94 11.79
CA THR A 335 -14.92 -4.52 11.64
C THR A 335 -14.59 -3.69 12.89
N GLY A 336 -13.88 -4.27 13.86
CA GLY A 336 -13.45 -3.56 15.08
C GLY A 336 -14.54 -3.32 16.13
N GLU A 337 -15.77 -3.78 15.93
CA GLU A 337 -16.92 -3.54 16.82
C GLU A 337 -16.79 -4.16 18.22
N SER A 338 -15.96 -5.19 18.38
CA SER A 338 -15.70 -5.88 19.65
C SER A 338 -14.22 -6.20 19.83
N GLY A 339 -13.80 -6.44 21.08
CA GLY A 339 -12.41 -6.79 21.43
C GLY A 339 -11.43 -5.61 21.46
N TRP A 340 -11.80 -4.46 20.88
CA TRP A 340 -10.96 -3.28 20.79
C TRP A 340 -10.64 -2.64 22.15
N GLN A 341 -11.54 -2.72 23.13
CA GLN A 341 -11.33 -2.12 24.47
C GLN A 341 -10.16 -2.78 25.20
N GLN A 342 -10.03 -4.11 25.08
CA GLN A 342 -8.93 -4.87 25.66
C GLN A 342 -7.61 -4.49 24.99
N VAL A 343 -7.59 -4.35 23.66
CA VAL A 343 -6.42 -3.89 22.92
C VAL A 343 -6.02 -2.47 23.34
N PHE A 344 -6.99 -1.55 23.46
CA PHE A 344 -6.71 -0.19 23.94
C PHE A 344 -6.10 -0.20 25.35
N LYS A 345 -6.63 -1.03 26.26
CA LYS A 345 -6.11 -1.15 27.62
C LYS A 345 -4.65 -1.65 27.63
N ASP A 346 -4.39 -2.75 26.93
CA ASP A 346 -3.09 -3.42 26.97
C ASP A 346 -2.01 -2.66 26.21
N PHE A 347 -2.40 -1.93 25.15
CA PHE A 347 -1.50 -1.23 24.23
C PHE A 347 -1.79 0.26 24.15
N SER A 348 -2.28 0.89 25.22
CA SER A 348 -2.71 2.30 25.26
C SER A 348 -1.72 3.30 24.67
N ASN A 349 -0.41 3.05 24.81
CA ASN A 349 0.65 3.88 24.24
C ASN A 349 0.59 3.98 22.71
N GLU A 350 0.12 2.93 22.02
CA GLU A 350 -0.02 2.88 20.56
C GLU A 350 -1.09 3.85 20.04
N PHE A 351 -2.01 4.26 20.91
CA PHE A 351 -3.15 5.12 20.57
C PHE A 351 -2.98 6.56 21.09
N SER A 352 -1.75 6.97 21.39
CA SER A 352 -1.46 8.38 21.71
C SER A 352 -1.62 9.27 20.47
N GLY A 353 -2.04 10.53 20.64
CA GLY A 353 -2.17 11.48 19.53
C GLY A 353 -3.23 11.09 18.50
N HIS A 354 -4.35 10.54 18.97
CA HIS A 354 -5.40 9.90 18.18
C HIS A 354 -6.46 10.86 17.63
N GLU A 355 -6.34 12.15 17.88
CA GLU A 355 -7.35 13.18 17.57
C GLU A 355 -7.75 13.18 16.09
N HIS A 356 -6.78 12.90 15.21
CA HIS A 356 -6.93 12.99 13.75
C HIS A 356 -6.63 11.67 13.04
N ILE A 357 -6.63 10.54 13.76
CA ILE A 357 -6.44 9.22 13.17
C ILE A 357 -7.82 8.57 12.99
N ASP A 358 -8.11 8.11 11.77
CA ASP A 358 -9.40 7.50 11.43
C ASP A 358 -9.34 5.99 11.62
N MET A 359 -8.22 5.34 11.29
CA MET A 359 -8.04 3.90 11.37
C MET A 359 -6.67 3.51 11.92
N TYR A 360 -6.66 2.54 12.82
CA TYR A 360 -5.48 1.87 13.35
C TYR A 360 -5.43 0.44 12.82
N VAL A 361 -4.30 0.03 12.26
CA VAL A 361 -4.11 -1.32 11.69
C VAL A 361 -3.06 -2.08 12.49
N ASN A 362 -3.41 -3.27 12.97
CA ASN A 362 -2.45 -4.15 13.63
C ASN A 362 -1.42 -4.66 12.63
N PHE A 363 -0.13 -4.58 12.95
CA PHE A 363 0.93 -5.20 12.14
C PHE A 363 1.33 -6.60 12.63
N GLY A 364 0.94 -6.98 13.85
CA GLY A 364 1.22 -8.32 14.38
C GLY A 364 2.71 -8.63 14.58
N TYR A 365 3.57 -7.62 14.68
CA TYR A 365 4.98 -7.77 15.05
C TYR A 365 5.49 -6.59 15.89
N GLY A 366 6.45 -6.83 16.79
CA GLY A 366 6.91 -5.83 17.77
C GLY A 366 7.74 -4.67 17.18
N ARG A 367 7.69 -3.49 17.83
CA ARG A 367 8.44 -2.27 17.43
C ARG A 367 9.96 -2.42 17.49
N ALA A 368 10.46 -3.04 18.55
CA ALA A 368 11.90 -3.21 18.79
C ALA A 368 12.36 -4.65 18.54
N ASN A 369 11.47 -5.63 18.73
CA ASN A 369 11.73 -7.03 18.49
C ASN A 369 10.75 -7.55 17.42
N PHE A 370 11.11 -7.33 16.16
CA PHE A 370 10.30 -7.75 15.00
C PHE A 370 10.21 -9.28 14.84
N PHE A 371 10.98 -10.06 15.62
CA PHE A 371 10.81 -11.52 15.70
C PHE A 371 9.69 -11.94 16.66
N ASN A 372 9.24 -11.06 17.55
CA ASN A 372 8.02 -11.28 18.32
C ASN A 372 6.84 -10.95 17.43
N GLN A 373 6.19 -12.00 16.92
CA GLN A 373 5.10 -11.92 15.96
C GLN A 373 3.90 -12.70 16.46
N ASN A 374 2.70 -12.21 16.15
CA ASN A 374 1.47 -12.96 16.37
C ASN A 374 1.27 -13.98 15.24
N SER A 375 0.10 -14.61 15.13
CA SER A 375 -0.15 -15.63 14.11
C SER A 375 -0.32 -15.07 12.68
N THR A 376 -0.48 -13.76 12.53
CA THR A 376 -0.81 -13.07 11.28
C THR A 376 -0.04 -11.75 11.14
N PRO A 377 1.31 -11.77 11.18
CA PRO A 377 2.10 -10.57 11.00
C PRO A 377 1.89 -10.01 9.59
N LYS A 378 2.06 -8.70 9.43
CA LYS A 378 2.09 -8.07 8.11
C LYS A 378 3.20 -8.70 7.28
N MET A 379 2.81 -9.31 6.18
CA MET A 379 3.72 -9.93 5.23
C MET A 379 4.04 -8.95 4.10
N THR A 380 5.29 -8.94 3.66
CA THR A 380 5.76 -8.12 2.53
C THR A 380 6.49 -8.99 1.51
N SER A 381 6.48 -8.54 0.26
CA SER A 381 7.40 -9.10 -0.73
C SER A 381 8.80 -8.48 -0.63
N ASP A 382 9.79 -9.18 -1.18
CA ASP A 382 11.07 -8.56 -1.50
C ASP A 382 10.94 -7.59 -2.69
N VAL A 383 12.04 -6.91 -3.00
CA VAL A 383 12.12 -5.90 -4.07
C VAL A 383 11.78 -6.47 -5.45
N PHE A 384 11.95 -7.77 -5.67
CA PHE A 384 11.65 -8.42 -6.94
C PHE A 384 10.26 -9.08 -6.99
N GLY A 385 9.50 -9.08 -5.89
CA GLY A 385 8.21 -9.78 -5.85
C GLY A 385 8.34 -11.29 -5.99
N MET A 386 9.35 -11.88 -5.35
CA MET A 386 9.67 -13.31 -5.39
C MET A 386 9.86 -13.97 -4.02
N GLN A 387 9.95 -13.19 -2.94
CA GLN A 387 9.89 -13.71 -1.57
C GLN A 387 8.69 -13.14 -0.84
N TYR A 388 8.16 -13.88 0.12
CA TYR A 388 7.07 -13.43 0.97
C TYR A 388 7.39 -13.81 2.42
N ALA A 389 7.56 -12.80 3.26
CA ALA A 389 7.97 -12.98 4.64
C ALA A 389 7.33 -11.89 5.51
N ALA A 390 7.31 -12.13 6.82
CA ALA A 390 6.91 -11.10 7.78
C ALA A 390 7.81 -9.87 7.62
N ASP A 391 7.21 -8.69 7.60
CA ASP A 391 7.91 -7.43 7.43
C ASP A 391 8.82 -7.15 8.63
N TRP A 392 10.00 -6.60 8.35
CA TRP A 392 11.00 -6.21 9.35
C TRP A 392 11.24 -4.70 9.35
N ALA A 393 10.28 -3.92 8.85
CA ALA A 393 10.31 -2.47 8.87
C ALA A 393 9.89 -1.91 10.24
N LEU A 394 10.47 -0.75 10.60
CA LEU A 394 9.92 0.10 11.66
C LEU A 394 8.44 0.38 11.40
N LEU A 395 7.62 0.34 12.45
CA LEU A 395 6.21 0.71 12.36
C LEU A 395 6.09 2.19 11.96
N SER A 396 5.63 2.42 10.74
CA SER A 396 5.37 3.73 10.15
C SER A 396 3.97 3.75 9.54
N SER A 397 3.28 4.90 9.62
CA SER A 397 1.98 5.12 8.99
C SER A 397 2.01 4.85 7.49
N SER A 398 3.12 5.20 6.84
CA SER A 398 3.33 4.97 5.40
C SER A 398 3.25 3.50 4.97
N TRP A 399 3.52 2.56 5.89
CA TRP A 399 3.39 1.12 5.64
C TRP A 399 2.00 0.57 5.94
N SER A 400 1.17 1.31 6.67
CA SER A 400 -0.19 0.88 7.06
C SER A 400 -1.24 1.26 6.03
N THR A 401 -1.05 2.37 5.32
CA THR A 401 -1.89 2.82 4.21
C THR A 401 -2.16 1.71 3.18
N PRO A 402 -1.15 0.98 2.65
CA PRO A 402 -1.41 -0.07 1.66
C PRO A 402 -2.16 -1.28 2.23
N VAL A 403 -2.07 -1.54 3.54
CA VAL A 403 -2.87 -2.57 4.21
C VAL A 403 -4.34 -2.16 4.23
N ALA A 404 -4.62 -0.91 4.62
CA ALA A 404 -5.99 -0.38 4.65
C ALA A 404 -6.64 -0.32 3.27
N VAL A 405 -5.88 0.02 2.22
CA VAL A 405 -6.36 -0.03 0.83
C VAL A 405 -6.73 -1.45 0.42
N SER A 406 -5.88 -2.44 0.73
CA SER A 406 -6.15 -3.85 0.41
C SER A 406 -7.38 -4.37 1.17
N TYR A 407 -7.54 -3.95 2.42
CA TYR A 407 -8.75 -4.21 3.21
C TYR A 407 -10.00 -3.58 2.60
N ALA A 408 -9.92 -2.34 2.14
CA ALA A 408 -11.02 -1.65 1.48
C ALA A 408 -11.46 -2.31 0.18
N ILE A 409 -10.52 -2.79 -0.64
CA ILE A 409 -10.82 -3.55 -1.86
C ILE A 409 -11.53 -4.86 -1.50
N ASN A 410 -11.08 -5.54 -0.46
CA ASN A 410 -11.72 -6.77 0.03
C ASN A 410 -13.16 -6.52 0.52
N GLU A 411 -13.39 -5.49 1.32
CA GLU A 411 -14.74 -5.14 1.77
C GLU A 411 -15.63 -4.68 0.61
N GLN A 412 -15.08 -3.94 -0.36
CA GLN A 412 -15.82 -3.56 -1.56
C GLN A 412 -16.25 -4.78 -2.38
N ALA A 413 -15.39 -5.78 -2.53
CA ALA A 413 -15.73 -7.02 -3.23
C ALA A 413 -16.89 -7.76 -2.53
N LYS A 414 -16.94 -7.76 -1.19
CA LYS A 414 -18.07 -8.30 -0.42
C LYS A 414 -19.34 -7.48 -0.64
N LEU A 415 -19.27 -6.16 -0.52
CA LEU A 415 -20.40 -5.26 -0.73
C LEU A 415 -21.01 -5.43 -2.12
N TYR A 416 -20.18 -5.58 -3.16
CA TYR A 416 -20.66 -5.85 -4.53
C TYR A 416 -21.47 -7.16 -4.61
N ASN A 417 -20.98 -8.23 -3.98
CA ASN A 417 -21.67 -9.52 -3.97
C ASN A 417 -22.97 -9.52 -3.18
N GLU A 418 -23.05 -8.72 -2.11
CA GLU A 418 -24.21 -8.65 -1.22
C GLU A 418 -25.30 -7.70 -1.77
N THR A 419 -24.90 -6.54 -2.27
CA THR A 419 -25.83 -5.45 -2.60
C THR A 419 -26.22 -5.38 -4.07
N PHE A 420 -25.46 -6.07 -4.95
CA PHE A 420 -25.59 -5.97 -6.41
C PHE A 420 -25.57 -4.52 -6.95
N GLN A 421 -25.03 -3.56 -6.20
CA GLN A 421 -24.90 -2.18 -6.67
C GLN A 421 -23.84 -2.10 -7.78
N ILE A 422 -24.19 -1.44 -8.88
CA ILE A 422 -23.39 -1.42 -10.12
C ILE A 422 -22.24 -0.39 -10.07
N GLY A 423 -22.15 0.44 -9.03
CA GLY A 423 -21.14 1.50 -8.93
C GLY A 423 -20.42 1.52 -7.58
N PHE A 424 -19.18 2.00 -7.61
CA PHE A 424 -18.37 2.25 -6.42
C PHE A 424 -18.98 3.38 -5.57
N ALA A 425 -19.14 3.13 -4.28
CA ALA A 425 -19.79 4.04 -3.33
C ALA A 425 -18.85 4.32 -2.13
N PRO A 426 -17.95 5.32 -2.21
CA PRO A 426 -16.90 5.51 -1.21
C PRO A 426 -17.43 5.79 0.20
N GLY A 427 -18.57 6.48 0.33
CA GLY A 427 -19.22 6.73 1.62
C GLY A 427 -19.70 5.44 2.29
N LEU A 428 -20.39 4.55 1.54
CA LEU A 428 -20.85 3.26 2.05
C LEU A 428 -19.67 2.37 2.44
N LEU A 429 -18.62 2.33 1.60
CA LEU A 429 -17.42 1.58 1.90
C LEU A 429 -16.72 2.12 3.17
N LYS A 430 -16.61 3.43 3.33
CA LYS A 430 -16.03 4.04 4.54
C LYS A 430 -16.84 3.71 5.80
N GLU A 431 -18.17 3.70 5.73
CA GLU A 431 -19.04 3.28 6.84
C GLU A 431 -18.87 1.79 7.19
N GLN A 432 -18.63 0.93 6.20
CA GLN A 432 -18.32 -0.49 6.41
C GLN A 432 -16.97 -0.69 7.08
N LEU A 433 -15.95 0.09 6.69
CA LEU A 433 -14.60 0.01 7.24
C LEU A 433 -14.52 0.58 8.67
N LEU A 434 -15.32 1.60 8.96
CA LEU A 434 -15.29 2.37 10.22
C LEU A 434 -16.72 2.53 10.78
N PRO A 435 -17.39 1.45 11.21
CA PRO A 435 -18.75 1.52 11.69
C PRO A 435 -18.87 2.34 12.98
N LYS A 436 -19.98 3.06 13.16
CA LYS A 436 -20.29 3.83 14.38
C LYS A 436 -20.91 2.97 15.48
N ALA A 437 -20.21 1.89 15.85
CA ALA A 437 -20.68 0.92 16.86
C ALA A 437 -19.79 0.87 18.11
N CYS A 438 -18.76 1.71 18.20
CA CYS A 438 -17.78 1.71 19.29
C CYS A 438 -18.03 2.84 20.30
N ASN A 439 -19.28 2.96 20.76
CA ASN A 439 -19.74 3.95 21.72
C ASN A 439 -19.86 3.41 23.16
N ASP A 440 -19.47 2.16 23.41
CA ASP A 440 -19.48 1.54 24.73
C ASP A 440 -18.08 1.09 25.16
N ALA A 441 -17.63 1.59 26.32
CA ALA A 441 -16.39 1.15 26.96
C ALA A 441 -16.56 -0.20 27.69
N GLY A 442 -17.80 -0.66 27.89
CA GLY A 442 -18.13 -1.86 28.63
C GLY A 442 -17.51 -1.86 30.04
N ASP A 443 -16.93 -2.99 30.41
CA ASP A 443 -16.22 -3.14 31.70
C ASP A 443 -14.91 -2.32 31.78
N TYR A 444 -14.50 -1.62 30.72
CA TYR A 444 -13.25 -0.87 30.65
C TYR A 444 -13.40 0.63 30.93
N TRP A 445 -14.56 1.09 31.40
CA TRP A 445 -14.81 2.52 31.69
C TRP A 445 -13.80 3.17 32.66
N TYR A 446 -13.10 2.37 33.47
CA TYR A 446 -12.05 2.83 34.38
C TYR A 446 -10.67 3.02 33.71
N VAL A 447 -10.50 2.56 32.46
CA VAL A 447 -9.25 2.70 31.71
C VAL A 447 -9.09 4.17 31.30
N TYR A 448 -8.01 4.78 31.77
CA TYR A 448 -7.73 6.19 31.49
C TYR A 448 -7.65 6.45 29.97
N GLY A 449 -8.32 7.50 29.50
CA GLY A 449 -8.30 7.92 28.10
C GLY A 449 -9.29 7.20 27.18
N ILE A 450 -9.87 6.05 27.56
CA ILE A 450 -10.74 5.28 26.65
C ILE A 450 -11.98 6.07 26.20
N SER A 451 -12.63 6.80 27.12
CA SER A 451 -13.81 7.62 26.78
C SER A 451 -13.44 8.81 25.89
N ALA A 452 -12.24 9.38 26.09
CA ALA A 452 -11.74 10.45 25.23
C ALA A 452 -11.41 9.92 23.82
N PHE A 453 -10.82 8.72 23.74
CA PHE A 453 -10.58 8.00 22.49
C PHE A 453 -11.88 7.75 21.72
N MET A 454 -12.93 7.28 22.39
CA MET A 454 -14.23 7.05 21.75
C MET A 454 -14.87 8.34 21.26
N TRP A 455 -14.93 9.37 22.11
CA TRP A 455 -15.58 10.63 21.80
C TRP A 455 -14.89 11.38 20.65
N MET A 456 -13.56 11.44 20.66
CA MET A 456 -12.80 12.09 19.58
C MET A 456 -12.88 11.31 18.26
N GLY A 457 -13.10 10.00 18.32
CA GLY A 457 -13.33 9.16 17.14
C GLY A 457 -14.78 9.18 16.64
N ASP A 458 -15.66 10.05 17.17
CA ASP A 458 -17.11 10.04 16.89
C ASP A 458 -17.75 8.65 17.06
N ASN A 459 -17.26 7.88 18.04
CA ASN A 459 -17.64 6.50 18.31
C ASN A 459 -17.44 5.51 17.13
N MET A 460 -16.63 5.87 16.14
CA MET A 460 -16.21 4.96 15.09
C MET A 460 -15.32 3.85 15.65
N CYS A 461 -15.45 2.66 15.09
CA CYS A 461 -14.56 1.55 15.38
C CYS A 461 -13.25 1.76 14.64
N ARG A 462 -12.27 2.36 15.33
CA ARG A 462 -10.99 2.77 14.72
C ARG A 462 -9.87 1.75 14.89
N ILE A 463 -9.95 0.85 15.87
CA ILE A 463 -8.93 -0.20 16.09
C ILE A 463 -9.32 -1.42 15.26
N GLN A 464 -8.52 -1.75 14.26
CA GLN A 464 -8.81 -2.78 13.26
C GLN A 464 -7.67 -3.80 13.14
N ASP A 465 -8.02 -5.06 12.87
CA ASP A 465 -7.04 -6.13 12.65
C ASP A 465 -7.34 -6.91 11.35
N PRO A 466 -7.26 -6.25 10.17
CA PRO A 466 -7.59 -6.90 8.90
C PRO A 466 -6.65 -8.07 8.57
N LEU A 467 -5.42 -8.07 9.09
CA LEU A 467 -4.43 -9.13 8.85
C LEU A 467 -4.79 -10.44 9.55
N LYS A 468 -5.29 -10.37 10.80
CA LYS A 468 -5.86 -11.53 11.51
C LYS A 468 -6.92 -12.24 10.69
N TYR A 469 -7.76 -11.47 10.00
CA TYR A 469 -8.84 -12.00 9.17
C TYR A 469 -8.43 -12.27 7.73
N ARG A 470 -7.16 -12.05 7.38
CA ARG A 470 -6.65 -12.24 6.02
C ARG A 470 -7.52 -11.49 5.00
N ALA A 471 -7.93 -10.27 5.37
CA ALA A 471 -8.94 -9.50 4.68
C ALA A 471 -8.34 -8.76 3.48
N ASP A 472 -7.79 -9.51 2.53
CA ASP A 472 -7.19 -9.05 1.28
C ASP A 472 -7.55 -10.01 0.13
N GLN A 473 -7.34 -9.56 -1.11
CA GLN A 473 -7.70 -10.35 -2.29
C GLN A 473 -6.75 -11.53 -2.51
N LEU A 474 -5.48 -11.42 -2.13
CA LEU A 474 -4.52 -12.53 -2.24
C LEU A 474 -5.00 -13.76 -1.45
N ASN A 475 -5.49 -13.56 -0.22
CA ASN A 475 -6.05 -14.62 0.60
C ASN A 475 -7.42 -15.09 0.11
N THR A 476 -8.32 -14.16 -0.26
CA THR A 476 -9.69 -14.50 -0.70
C THR A 476 -9.71 -15.30 -2.01
N LEU A 477 -8.74 -15.04 -2.90
CA LEU A 477 -8.54 -15.81 -4.12
C LEU A 477 -7.88 -17.18 -3.87
N GLY A 478 -7.49 -17.51 -2.63
CA GLY A 478 -6.96 -18.82 -2.26
C GLY A 478 -5.48 -19.02 -2.55
N TYR A 479 -4.71 -17.97 -2.87
CA TYR A 479 -3.27 -18.11 -3.12
C TYR A 479 -2.47 -18.56 -1.88
N LEU A 480 -3.00 -18.29 -0.69
CA LEU A 480 -2.38 -18.60 0.60
C LEU A 480 -3.18 -19.60 1.46
N SER A 481 -4.22 -20.22 0.90
CA SER A 481 -4.91 -21.33 1.56
C SER A 481 -4.04 -22.58 1.48
N LEU A 482 -3.57 -23.06 2.63
CA LEU A 482 -2.81 -24.31 2.79
C LEU A 482 -3.73 -25.46 3.17
#